data_AF-A0AAD7SH67-F1
#
_entry.id   AF-A0AAD7SH67-F1
#
_cell.length_a   1.000
_cell.length_b   1.000
_cell.length_c   1.000
_cell.angle_alpha   90.00
_cell.angle_beta   90.00
_cell.angle_gamma   90.00
#
_symmetry.space_group_name_H-M   'P 1'
#
loop_
_entity.id
_entity.type
_entity.pdbx_description
1 polymer ?
#
loop_
_entity_poly.entity_id
_entity_poly.type
_entity_poly.pdbx_seq_one_letter_code
_entity_poly.pdbx_strand_id
1 'polypeptide(L)'
;MGISLALCGCINTTARLESHHQPHQLRTLSGEEKKTRRHQGSRHYTVDFCLETGPTQNRLPSKMNSPWGLALLCGICLASFGWADNVSENTKRDIQKLTDHFNVTADKALFGSTIFLKDLSNLHMFEESEQKLLLQEILDVYVRILSDMQNHTQDIDVKKNIIQVRGRVEDLRNSYYQSGEQTLKGRLQDLWAVKTNDAVVQRKAVREMLSVFQKASQLHSWRRKKSLRHRRDARRVQLEQSGPKTAQY
;
A
#
# COMPACT_ATOMS: atom_id res chain seq x y z
N MET A 1 -10.43 16.45 61.51
CA MET A 1 -10.81 17.42 60.47
C MET A 1 -10.94 16.64 59.16
N GLY A 2 -12.18 16.32 58.79
CA GLY A 2 -12.50 15.42 57.68
C GLY A 2 -12.71 16.18 56.38
N ILE A 3 -12.24 15.63 55.27
CA ILE A 3 -12.47 16.16 53.93
C ILE A 3 -13.37 15.16 53.18
N SER A 4 -14.49 15.71 52.74
CA SER A 4 -15.63 15.05 52.12
C SER A 4 -15.36 14.68 50.66
N LEU A 5 -15.62 13.43 50.30
CA LEU A 5 -15.69 12.97 48.90
C LEU A 5 -17.10 13.23 48.37
N ALA A 6 -17.22 13.97 47.27
CA ALA A 6 -18.45 14.11 46.50
C ALA A 6 -18.36 13.26 45.23
N LEU A 7 -19.13 12.16 45.21
CA LEU A 7 -19.47 11.40 44.01
C LEU A 7 -20.78 11.96 43.46
N CYS A 8 -20.80 12.40 42.20
CA CYS A 8 -22.04 12.70 41.50
C CYS A 8 -22.18 11.72 40.33
N GLY A 9 -23.16 10.82 40.47
CA GLY A 9 -23.61 9.92 39.42
C GLY A 9 -24.78 10.51 38.65
N CYS A 10 -24.89 10.15 37.38
CA CYS A 10 -26.12 10.31 36.61
C CYS A 10 -26.46 8.97 35.96
N ILE A 11 -27.40 8.28 36.60
CA ILE A 11 -28.19 7.19 36.03
C ILE A 11 -29.34 7.85 35.27
N ASN A 12 -29.57 7.47 34.02
CA ASN A 12 -30.80 7.85 33.32
C ASN A 12 -31.45 6.60 32.74
N THR A 13 -32.42 6.09 33.49
CA THR A 13 -33.34 5.01 33.12
C THR A 13 -34.70 5.66 32.88
N THR A 14 -35.23 5.57 31.66
CA THR A 14 -36.66 5.71 31.41
C THR A 14 -37.12 4.62 30.47
N ALA A 15 -37.87 3.67 31.03
CA ALA A 15 -38.72 2.74 30.31
C ALA A 15 -40.12 3.37 30.17
N ARG A 16 -40.77 3.19 29.01
CA ARG A 16 -42.21 3.41 28.85
C ARG A 16 -42.79 2.29 28.00
N LEU A 17 -43.80 1.64 28.58
CA LEU A 17 -44.56 0.50 28.08
C LEU A 17 -45.75 0.90 27.19
N GLU A 18 -46.27 -0.10 26.46
CA GLU A 18 -47.60 -0.23 25.83
C GLU A 18 -47.84 0.55 24.51
N SER A 19 -48.51 0.05 23.47
CA SER A 19 -49.51 -1.02 23.39
C SER A 19 -49.64 -1.59 21.96
N HIS A 20 -50.16 -2.81 21.88
CA HIS A 20 -50.66 -3.54 20.71
C HIS A 20 -51.75 -2.80 19.92
N HIS A 21 -51.64 -2.75 18.58
CA HIS A 21 -52.78 -2.98 17.66
C HIS A 21 -52.33 -3.21 16.20
N GLN A 22 -52.67 -4.37 15.65
CA GLN A 22 -52.86 -4.65 14.21
C GLN A 22 -54.39 -4.82 14.04
N PRO A 23 -55.02 -4.55 12.87
CA PRO A 23 -54.75 -5.33 11.66
C PRO A 23 -55.06 -4.65 10.28
N HIS A 24 -54.72 -5.40 9.22
CA HIS A 24 -55.25 -5.44 7.84
C HIS A 24 -55.47 -4.15 7.02
N GLN A 25 -54.91 -4.13 5.80
CA GLN A 25 -55.68 -4.03 4.54
C GLN A 25 -54.78 -4.44 3.35
N LEU A 26 -55.25 -5.43 2.58
CA LEU A 26 -54.78 -5.74 1.23
C LEU A 26 -55.21 -4.62 0.27
N ARG A 27 -54.34 -4.23 -0.66
CA ARG A 27 -54.80 -3.77 -1.98
C ARG A 27 -53.78 -4.08 -3.07
N THR A 28 -54.18 -5.04 -3.90
CA THR A 28 -53.75 -5.24 -5.28
C THR A 28 -54.17 -4.06 -6.15
N LEU A 29 -53.40 -3.80 -7.22
CA LEU A 29 -53.75 -3.27 -8.57
C LEU A 29 -52.41 -2.85 -9.22
N SER A 30 -51.88 -3.54 -10.24
CA SER A 30 -52.33 -3.65 -11.65
C SER A 30 -51.98 -2.41 -12.50
N GLY A 31 -51.28 -2.66 -13.63
CA GLY A 31 -51.07 -1.74 -14.76
C GLY A 31 -49.85 -0.81 -14.59
N GLU A 32 -48.98 -0.55 -15.56
CA GLU A 32 -49.03 -0.73 -17.01
C GLU A 32 -47.61 -0.84 -17.57
N GLU A 33 -47.45 -1.71 -18.58
CA GLU A 33 -46.36 -1.68 -19.55
C GLU A 33 -46.38 -0.36 -20.34
N LYS A 34 -45.23 0.33 -20.45
CA LYS A 34 -44.97 1.24 -21.57
C LYS A 34 -43.68 0.87 -22.29
N LYS A 35 -43.91 0.09 -23.34
CA LYS A 35 -43.05 -0.20 -24.50
C LYS A 35 -42.72 1.09 -25.25
N THR A 36 -41.45 1.48 -25.26
CA THR A 36 -40.91 2.43 -26.25
C THR A 36 -39.71 1.83 -26.97
N ARG A 37 -39.98 1.29 -28.16
CA ARG A 37 -39.00 1.13 -29.25
C ARG A 37 -38.68 2.52 -29.80
N ARG A 38 -37.39 2.89 -29.92
CA ARG A 38 -36.90 3.73 -31.02
C ARG A 38 -35.46 3.37 -31.40
N HIS A 39 -35.34 2.91 -32.65
CA HIS A 39 -34.32 3.22 -33.65
C HIS A 39 -32.85 3.40 -33.24
N GLN A 40 -32.06 2.38 -33.54
CA GLN A 40 -31.05 2.35 -34.61
C GLN A 40 -30.48 3.72 -35.04
N GLY A 41 -29.18 3.91 -34.80
CA GLY A 41 -28.39 5.05 -35.26
C GLY A 41 -26.90 4.71 -35.25
N SER A 42 -26.51 3.81 -36.16
CA SER A 42 -25.11 3.54 -36.50
C SER A 42 -24.50 4.81 -37.10
N ARG A 43 -23.41 5.32 -36.51
CA ARG A 43 -22.55 6.33 -37.15
C ARG A 43 -21.12 5.83 -37.12
N HIS A 44 -20.70 5.38 -38.29
CA HIS A 44 -19.32 5.33 -38.73
C HIS A 44 -18.66 6.71 -38.55
N TYR A 45 -17.45 6.72 -38.02
CA TYR A 45 -16.51 7.82 -38.26
C TYR A 45 -15.32 7.23 -39.02
N THR A 46 -15.25 7.65 -40.28
CA THR A 46 -14.11 7.48 -41.18
C THR A 46 -12.94 8.33 -40.67
N VAL A 47 -11.75 7.75 -40.78
CA VAL A 47 -10.47 8.40 -40.51
C VAL A 47 -10.02 9.03 -41.83
N ASP A 48 -10.05 10.35 -41.93
CA ASP A 48 -9.48 11.05 -43.08
C ASP A 48 -8.03 11.44 -42.80
N PHE A 49 -7.18 10.96 -43.71
CA PHE A 49 -5.74 11.08 -43.76
C PHE A 49 -5.43 12.26 -44.70
N CYS A 50 -4.97 13.39 -44.18
CA CYS A 50 -4.43 14.47 -45.00
C CYS A 50 -2.91 14.48 -44.92
N LEU A 51 -2.29 13.94 -45.97
CA LEU A 51 -0.97 14.35 -46.42
C LEU A 51 -1.12 15.72 -47.10
N GLU A 52 -0.38 16.72 -46.63
CA GLU A 52 -0.09 17.89 -47.44
C GLU A 52 1.38 18.29 -47.26
N THR A 53 2.01 18.48 -48.42
CA THR A 53 3.43 18.70 -48.63
C THR A 53 3.73 20.18 -48.85
N GLY A 54 4.82 20.67 -48.27
CA GLY A 54 5.65 21.73 -48.87
C GLY A 54 5.63 23.11 -48.19
N PRO A 55 6.55 24.01 -48.56
CA PRO A 55 7.76 24.23 -47.75
C PRO A 55 8.04 25.71 -47.46
N THR A 56 8.80 26.02 -46.38
CA THR A 56 9.71 27.18 -46.41
C THR A 56 10.85 27.06 -45.42
N GLN A 57 12.02 27.24 -46.01
CA GLN A 57 13.39 27.25 -45.54
C GLN A 57 13.67 28.43 -44.57
N ASN A 58 14.36 28.17 -43.46
CA ASN A 58 15.21 29.17 -42.81
C ASN A 58 16.48 28.50 -42.26
N ARG A 59 17.59 29.21 -42.49
CA ARG A 59 18.98 28.77 -42.31
C ARG A 59 19.40 28.61 -40.85
N LEU A 60 20.29 27.62 -40.67
CA LEU A 60 21.30 27.31 -39.63
C LEU A 60 21.96 28.55 -38.96
N PRO A 61 22.67 28.42 -37.79
CA PRO A 61 23.43 27.24 -37.38
C PRO A 61 23.47 26.90 -35.87
N SER A 62 23.77 25.63 -35.56
CA SER A 62 25.01 25.25 -34.86
C SER A 62 24.85 23.90 -34.18
N LYS A 63 25.85 23.07 -34.46
CA LYS A 63 26.07 21.73 -33.96
C LYS A 63 26.58 21.88 -32.53
N MET A 64 25.77 21.55 -31.51
CA MET A 64 26.24 21.35 -30.14
C MET A 64 26.28 19.85 -29.84
N ASN A 65 27.27 19.18 -30.42
CA ASN A 65 27.77 17.90 -29.94
C ASN A 65 28.79 18.17 -28.83
N SER A 66 28.28 18.50 -27.64
CA SER A 66 29.07 18.58 -26.42
C SER A 66 28.80 17.36 -25.54
N PRO A 67 29.81 16.52 -25.23
CA PRO A 67 29.65 15.34 -24.36
C PRO A 67 29.34 15.70 -22.88
N TRP A 68 29.31 16.98 -22.54
CA TRP A 68 29.08 17.46 -21.18
C TRP A 68 27.59 17.52 -20.79
N GLY A 69 26.67 17.63 -21.77
CA GLY A 69 25.23 17.70 -21.51
C GLY A 69 24.60 16.38 -21.06
N LEU A 70 25.17 15.24 -21.48
CA LEU A 70 24.74 13.90 -21.06
C LEU A 70 25.41 13.45 -19.75
N ALA A 71 26.57 14.01 -19.41
CA ALA A 71 27.24 13.74 -18.13
C ALA A 71 26.47 14.34 -16.94
N LEU A 72 25.83 15.50 -17.12
CA LEU A 72 25.05 16.17 -16.07
C LEU A 72 23.71 15.47 -15.75
N LEU A 73 23.11 14.76 -16.71
CA LEU A 73 21.89 13.96 -16.47
C LEU A 73 22.20 12.53 -15.99
N CYS A 74 23.36 11.97 -16.34
CA CYS A 74 23.81 10.66 -15.84
C CYS A 74 24.27 10.73 -14.37
N GLY A 75 24.85 11.86 -13.94
CA GLY A 75 25.27 12.08 -12.56
C GLY A 75 24.13 12.14 -11.54
N ILE A 76 22.91 12.51 -11.95
CA ILE A 76 21.74 12.59 -11.06
C ILE A 76 21.08 11.22 -10.86
N CYS A 77 21.19 10.31 -11.84
CA CYS A 77 20.61 8.97 -11.75
C CYS A 77 21.41 8.01 -10.87
N LEU A 78 22.73 8.19 -10.75
CA LEU A 78 23.57 7.33 -9.90
C LEU A 78 23.52 7.71 -8.41
N ALA A 79 23.02 8.89 -8.05
CA ALA A 79 22.83 9.30 -6.66
C ALA A 79 21.51 8.80 -6.04
N SER A 80 20.57 8.27 -6.84
CA SER A 80 19.21 7.94 -6.38
C SER A 80 19.00 6.45 -6.06
N PHE A 81 19.97 5.59 -6.33
CA PHE A 81 19.89 4.14 -6.05
C PHE A 81 21.00 3.66 -5.09
N GLY A 82 21.47 4.54 -4.22
CA GLY A 82 22.18 4.13 -3.01
C GLY A 82 21.16 3.69 -1.96
N TRP A 83 20.91 2.39 -1.85
CA TRP A 83 20.48 1.81 -0.58
C TRP A 83 21.70 1.82 0.35
N ALA A 84 22.17 3.02 0.69
CA ALA A 84 23.11 3.18 1.78
C ALA A 84 22.36 2.84 3.06
N ASP A 85 23.03 2.15 3.97
CA ASP A 85 22.58 1.87 5.33
C ASP A 85 22.34 3.18 6.11
N ASN A 86 21.30 3.92 5.72
CA ASN A 86 21.01 5.27 6.23
C ASN A 86 20.28 5.20 7.58
N VAL A 87 20.69 4.25 8.41
CA VAL A 87 20.39 4.29 9.84
C VAL A 87 21.38 5.25 10.46
N SER A 88 20.88 6.36 11.03
CA SER A 88 21.74 7.37 11.65
C SER A 88 22.63 6.76 12.75
N GLU A 89 23.84 7.27 12.91
CA GLU A 89 24.77 6.80 13.96
C GLU A 89 24.18 6.94 15.37
N ASN A 90 23.34 7.95 15.57
CA ASN A 90 22.59 8.12 16.83
C ASN A 90 21.60 6.97 17.04
N THR A 91 20.88 6.55 16.00
CA THR A 91 19.96 5.40 16.07
C THR A 91 20.72 4.11 16.38
N LYS A 92 21.86 3.87 15.73
CA LYS A 92 22.69 2.69 15.99
C LYS A 92 23.18 2.66 17.45
N ARG A 93 23.66 3.79 17.96
CA ARG A 93 24.13 3.92 19.34
C ARG A 93 23.02 3.66 20.36
N ASP A 94 21.84 4.20 20.10
CA ASP A 94 20.69 4.05 21.00
C ASP A 94 20.18 2.60 21.01
N ILE A 95 20.13 1.93 19.85
CA ILE A 95 19.85 0.50 19.76
C ILE A 95 20.93 -0.31 20.50
N GLN A 96 22.21 0.00 20.33
CA GLN A 96 23.30 -0.72 20.99
C GLN A 96 23.18 -0.65 22.53
N LYS A 97 22.88 0.52 23.09
CA LYS A 97 22.64 0.67 24.53
C LYS A 97 21.48 -0.21 25.02
N LEU A 98 20.42 -0.38 24.23
CA LEU A 98 19.33 -1.31 24.58
C LEU A 98 19.81 -2.76 24.49
N THR A 99 20.53 -3.13 23.43
CA THR A 99 21.13 -4.46 23.25
C THR A 99 21.99 -4.85 24.45
N ASP A 100 22.83 -3.93 24.92
CA ASP A 100 23.71 -4.14 26.07
C ASP A 100 22.90 -4.30 27.37
N HIS A 101 21.90 -3.42 27.59
CA HIS A 101 21.07 -3.46 28.79
C HIS A 101 20.25 -4.75 28.91
N PHE A 102 19.65 -5.21 27.81
CA PHE A 102 18.87 -6.45 27.76
C PHE A 102 19.74 -7.70 27.55
N ASN A 103 21.07 -7.55 27.57
CA ASN A 103 22.04 -8.64 27.42
C ASN A 103 21.80 -9.54 26.20
N VAL A 104 21.35 -8.94 25.09
CA VAL A 104 20.85 -9.64 23.90
C VAL A 104 21.91 -10.55 23.25
N THR A 105 23.19 -10.20 23.39
CA THR A 105 24.30 -10.94 22.76
C THR A 105 24.75 -12.16 23.56
N ALA A 106 24.55 -12.17 24.89
CA ALA A 106 25.03 -13.23 25.77
C ALA A 106 23.95 -14.24 26.17
N ASP A 107 22.67 -13.88 26.00
CA ASP A 107 21.57 -14.78 26.30
C ASP A 107 21.41 -15.86 25.22
N LYS A 108 21.78 -17.09 25.58
CA LYS A 108 21.70 -18.23 24.68
C LYS A 108 20.26 -18.61 24.32
N ALA A 109 19.27 -18.20 25.12
CA ALA A 109 17.85 -18.41 24.84
C ALA A 109 17.39 -17.62 23.61
N LEU A 110 18.14 -16.60 23.19
CA LEU A 110 17.87 -15.80 22.00
C LEU A 110 18.40 -16.45 20.72
N PHE A 111 19.24 -17.47 20.82
CA PHE A 111 19.65 -18.27 19.66
C PHE A 111 18.53 -19.25 19.29
N GLY A 112 17.70 -18.86 18.32
CA GLY A 112 16.56 -19.65 17.89
C GLY A 112 15.81 -19.03 16.72
N SER A 113 14.50 -19.25 16.66
CA SER A 113 13.65 -18.69 15.61
C SER A 113 13.58 -17.18 15.71
N THR A 114 14.01 -16.50 14.66
CA THR A 114 13.88 -15.05 14.52
C THR A 114 12.40 -14.64 14.42
N ILE A 115 12.06 -13.49 15.02
CA ILE A 115 10.67 -13.03 15.11
C ILE A 115 10.18 -12.51 13.75
N PHE A 116 10.99 -11.70 13.06
CA PHE A 116 10.61 -11.09 11.77
C PHE A 116 11.62 -11.34 10.64
N LEU A 117 12.83 -11.85 10.93
CA LEU A 117 13.87 -11.97 9.90
C LEU A 117 13.51 -13.00 8.82
N LYS A 118 12.67 -14.00 9.14
CA LYS A 118 12.15 -14.96 8.15
C LYS A 118 11.24 -14.29 7.11
N ASP A 119 10.42 -13.33 7.54
CA ASP A 119 9.54 -12.58 6.66
C ASP A 119 10.37 -11.59 5.82
N LEU A 120 11.37 -10.95 6.44
CA LEU A 120 12.27 -10.03 5.77
C LEU A 120 13.22 -10.70 4.76
N SER A 121 13.65 -11.95 4.98
CA SER A 121 14.51 -12.66 4.03
C SER A 121 13.84 -12.90 2.68
N ASN A 122 12.51 -13.04 2.68
CA ASN A 122 11.72 -13.24 1.47
C ASN A 122 11.13 -11.93 0.92
N LEU A 123 11.47 -10.77 1.50
CA LEU A 123 10.83 -9.49 1.20
C LEU A 123 10.91 -9.15 -0.31
N HIS A 124 12.05 -9.43 -0.94
CA HIS A 124 12.29 -9.16 -2.36
C HIS A 124 11.39 -9.97 -3.33
N MET A 125 10.67 -11.00 -2.85
CA MET A 125 9.74 -11.79 -3.64
C MET A 125 8.38 -11.12 -3.81
N PHE A 126 8.07 -10.11 -3.00
CA PHE A 126 6.79 -9.40 -3.02
C PHE A 126 6.83 -8.17 -3.93
N GLU A 127 5.66 -7.70 -4.40
CA GLU A 127 5.57 -6.40 -5.07
C GLU A 127 5.84 -5.26 -4.07
N GLU A 128 6.34 -4.10 -4.54
CA GLU A 128 6.75 -2.98 -3.66
C GLU A 128 5.66 -2.57 -2.66
N SER A 129 4.40 -2.55 -3.07
CA SER A 129 3.25 -2.26 -2.18
C SER A 129 3.01 -3.34 -1.14
N GLU A 130 3.30 -4.59 -1.43
CA GLU A 130 3.18 -5.69 -0.46
C GLU A 130 4.35 -5.63 0.54
N GLN A 131 5.56 -5.27 0.08
CA GLN A 131 6.72 -5.05 0.94
C GLN A 131 6.48 -3.90 1.93
N LYS A 132 5.95 -2.76 1.45
CA LYS A 132 5.63 -1.60 2.29
C LYS A 132 4.60 -1.95 3.36
N LEU A 133 3.53 -2.65 3.00
CA LEU A 133 2.52 -3.10 3.95
C LEU A 133 3.11 -4.02 5.03
N LEU A 134 3.94 -4.99 4.63
CA LEU A 134 4.59 -5.90 5.58
C LEU A 134 5.54 -5.15 6.52
N LEU A 135 6.37 -4.25 5.99
CA LEU A 135 7.26 -3.42 6.81
C LEU A 135 6.48 -2.51 7.76
N GLN A 136 5.37 -1.92 7.31
CA GLN A 136 4.48 -1.11 8.14
C GLN A 136 3.96 -1.92 9.34
N GLU A 137 3.50 -3.15 9.10
CA GLU A 137 3.02 -4.03 10.16
C GLU A 137 4.12 -4.44 11.15
N ILE A 138 5.31 -4.77 10.64
CA ILE A 138 6.47 -5.10 11.48
C ILE A 138 6.83 -3.90 12.38
N LEU A 139 6.91 -2.70 11.81
CA LEU A 139 7.21 -1.48 12.57
C LEU A 139 6.13 -1.18 13.62
N ASP A 140 4.85 -1.41 13.30
CA ASP A 140 3.76 -1.27 14.28
C ASP A 140 3.89 -2.26 15.46
N VAL A 141 4.33 -3.49 15.20
CA VAL A 141 4.63 -4.45 16.28
C VAL A 141 5.81 -3.96 17.13
N TYR A 142 6.87 -3.45 16.52
CA TYR A 142 8.00 -2.88 17.28
C TYR A 142 7.59 -1.70 18.16
N VAL A 143 6.73 -0.79 17.67
CA VAL A 143 6.19 0.31 18.48
C VAL A 143 5.45 -0.23 19.72
N ARG A 144 4.67 -1.30 19.56
CA ARG A 144 3.98 -1.95 20.68
C ARG A 144 4.95 -2.59 21.67
N ILE A 145 5.94 -3.35 21.19
CA ILE A 145 6.98 -3.96 22.04
C ILE A 145 7.74 -2.89 22.82
N LEU A 146 8.23 -1.84 22.15
CA LEU A 146 8.97 -0.76 22.80
C LEU A 146 8.11 0.00 23.82
N SER A 147 6.83 0.18 23.55
CA SER A 147 5.91 0.79 24.50
C SER A 147 5.70 -0.08 25.74
N ASP A 148 5.59 -1.39 25.56
CA ASP A 148 5.50 -2.33 26.67
C ASP A 148 6.78 -2.33 27.53
N MET A 149 7.95 -2.38 26.89
CA MET A 149 9.25 -2.26 27.57
C MET A 149 9.36 -0.95 28.35
N GLN A 150 8.94 0.18 27.77
CA GLN A 150 8.94 1.48 28.43
C GLN A 150 8.09 1.49 29.71
N ASN A 151 6.96 0.77 29.72
CA ASN A 151 6.03 0.73 30.83
C ASN A 151 6.55 -0.14 31.99
N HIS A 152 7.35 -1.15 31.70
CA HIS A 152 7.85 -2.12 32.68
C HIS A 152 9.28 -1.81 33.19
N THR A 153 10.05 -0.99 32.49
CA THR A 153 11.38 -0.55 32.93
C THR A 153 11.30 0.52 34.02
N GLN A 154 12.05 0.32 35.11
CA GLN A 154 12.22 1.32 36.19
C GLN A 154 13.44 2.23 35.98
N ASP A 155 14.41 1.80 35.17
CA ASP A 155 15.61 2.57 34.83
C ASP A 155 15.26 3.78 33.94
N ILE A 156 15.56 4.98 34.43
CA ILE A 156 15.23 6.25 33.79
C ILE A 156 16.01 6.43 32.47
N ASP A 157 17.28 6.04 32.43
CA ASP A 157 18.14 6.21 31.26
C ASP A 157 17.73 5.24 30.15
N VAL A 158 17.41 4.00 30.51
CA VAL A 158 16.86 3.01 29.58
C VAL A 158 15.50 3.45 29.06
N LYS A 159 14.63 3.97 29.93
CA LYS A 159 13.32 4.50 29.53
C LYS A 159 13.45 5.65 28.53
N LYS A 160 14.36 6.59 28.76
CA LYS A 160 14.67 7.68 27.83
C LYS A 160 15.16 7.14 26.48
N ASN A 161 16.02 6.14 26.49
CA ASN A 161 16.53 5.52 25.28
C ASN A 161 15.43 4.79 24.50
N ILE A 162 14.56 4.04 25.18
CA ILE A 162 13.39 3.40 24.56
C ILE A 162 12.48 4.43 23.88
N ILE A 163 12.22 5.57 24.53
CA ILE A 163 11.42 6.66 23.94
C ILE A 163 12.07 7.18 22.66
N GLN A 164 13.40 7.38 22.66
CA GLN A 164 14.13 7.86 21.48
C GLN A 164 14.07 6.85 20.32
N VAL A 165 14.30 5.57 20.59
CA VAL A 165 14.22 4.52 19.56
C VAL A 165 12.78 4.39 19.04
N ARG A 166 11.78 4.36 19.94
CA ARG A 166 10.37 4.26 19.55
C ARG A 166 9.95 5.42 18.65
N GLY A 167 10.31 6.66 19.00
CA GLY A 167 9.98 7.84 18.19
C GLY A 167 10.52 7.71 16.75
N ARG A 168 11.75 7.21 16.58
CA ARG A 168 12.32 6.99 15.24
C ARG A 168 11.62 5.85 14.47
N VAL A 169 11.21 4.79 15.17
CA VAL A 169 10.41 3.70 14.56
C VAL A 169 9.05 4.24 14.13
N GLU A 170 8.42 5.09 14.93
CA GLU A 170 7.16 5.76 14.60
C GLU A 170 7.32 6.67 13.39
N ASP A 171 8.38 7.48 13.31
CA ASP A 171 8.67 8.33 12.15
C ASP A 171 8.87 7.50 10.88
N LEU A 172 9.64 6.41 10.98
CA LEU A 172 9.86 5.50 9.85
C LEU A 172 8.55 4.84 9.42
N ARG A 173 7.76 4.33 10.36
CA ARG A 173 6.42 3.78 10.10
C ARG A 173 5.55 4.84 9.41
N ASN A 174 5.54 6.06 9.94
CA ASN A 174 4.82 7.23 9.43
C ASN A 174 5.19 7.57 7.97
N SER A 175 6.47 7.40 7.59
CA SER A 175 6.95 7.62 6.22
C SER A 175 6.41 6.62 5.19
N TYR A 176 6.09 5.40 5.63
CA TYR A 176 5.47 4.39 4.77
C TYR A 176 3.97 4.62 4.56
N TYR A 177 3.31 5.45 5.39
CA TYR A 177 1.91 5.77 5.20
C TYR A 177 1.71 6.78 4.07
N GLN A 178 1.66 6.28 2.85
CA GLN A 178 0.99 6.97 1.76
C GLN A 178 -0.53 6.73 1.91
N SER A 179 -1.37 7.75 1.66
CA SER A 179 -2.79 7.77 2.03
C SER A 179 -3.66 6.63 1.48
N GLY A 180 -3.17 5.84 0.53
CA GLY A 180 -3.84 4.64 0.01
C GLY A 180 -3.60 3.36 0.82
N GLU A 181 -2.48 3.21 1.52
CA GLU A 181 -2.04 1.93 2.09
C GLU A 181 -2.69 1.61 3.45
N GLN A 182 -3.04 2.65 4.23
CA GLN A 182 -3.88 2.50 5.43
C GLN A 182 -5.24 1.86 5.13
N THR A 183 -5.75 2.02 3.91
CA THR A 183 -7.03 1.43 3.51
C THR A 183 -6.94 -0.08 3.31
N LEU A 184 -5.76 -0.63 2.99
CA LEU A 184 -5.64 -2.04 2.65
C LEU A 184 -5.71 -2.94 3.88
N LYS A 185 -4.97 -2.62 4.96
CA LYS A 185 -5.04 -3.37 6.22
C LYS A 185 -6.46 -3.42 6.79
N GLY A 186 -7.12 -2.26 6.87
CA GLY A 186 -8.50 -2.18 7.36
C GLY A 186 -9.44 -3.04 6.51
N ARG A 187 -9.32 -2.96 5.18
CA ARG A 187 -10.13 -3.80 4.27
C ARG A 187 -9.84 -5.29 4.42
N LEU A 188 -8.60 -5.70 4.70
CA LEU A 188 -8.26 -7.09 4.98
C LEU A 188 -8.88 -7.57 6.29
N GLN A 189 -8.86 -6.74 7.33
CA GLN A 189 -9.52 -7.04 8.60
C GLN A 189 -11.04 -7.17 8.43
N ASP A 190 -11.66 -6.25 7.67
CA ASP A 190 -13.09 -6.33 7.32
C ASP A 190 -13.43 -7.64 6.59
N LEU A 191 -12.57 -8.04 5.65
CA LEU A 191 -12.71 -9.30 4.91
C LEU A 191 -12.58 -10.53 5.82
N TRP A 192 -11.63 -10.52 6.76
CA TRP A 192 -11.48 -11.61 7.75
C TRP A 192 -12.63 -11.69 8.74
N ALA A 193 -13.29 -10.56 9.02
CA ALA A 193 -14.45 -10.50 9.92
C ALA A 193 -15.77 -10.94 9.28
N VAL A 194 -15.79 -11.26 7.97
CA VAL A 194 -16.99 -11.70 7.26
C VAL A 194 -17.52 -13.01 7.84
N LYS A 195 -18.79 -13.02 8.27
CA LYS A 195 -19.49 -14.21 8.78
C LYS A 195 -19.92 -15.13 7.64
N THR A 196 -19.02 -16.00 7.20
CA THR A 196 -19.23 -16.89 6.04
C THR A 196 -20.35 -17.92 6.23
N ASN A 197 -20.75 -18.18 7.48
CA ASN A 197 -21.87 -19.05 7.85
C ASN A 197 -23.24 -18.36 7.86
N ASP A 198 -23.30 -17.04 7.68
CA ASP A 198 -24.56 -16.28 7.65
C ASP A 198 -25.23 -16.40 6.27
N ALA A 199 -26.48 -16.87 6.24
CA ALA A 199 -27.23 -17.11 4.99
C ALA A 199 -27.55 -15.82 4.20
N VAL A 200 -27.61 -14.65 4.85
CA VAL A 200 -27.74 -13.36 4.18
C VAL A 200 -26.41 -12.95 3.56
N VAL A 201 -25.30 -13.13 4.27
CA VAL A 201 -23.94 -12.87 3.75
C VAL A 201 -23.66 -13.74 2.52
N GLN A 202 -23.98 -15.03 2.57
CA GLN A 202 -23.81 -15.94 1.43
C GLN A 202 -24.59 -15.48 0.19
N ARG A 203 -25.86 -15.09 0.35
CA ARG A 203 -26.69 -14.57 -0.76
C ARG A 203 -26.14 -13.27 -1.34
N LYS A 204 -25.62 -12.36 -0.51
CA LYS A 204 -24.94 -11.13 -0.96
C LYS A 204 -23.67 -11.47 -1.74
N ALA A 205 -22.85 -12.41 -1.24
CA ALA A 205 -21.64 -12.85 -1.91
C ALA A 205 -21.93 -13.42 -3.31
N VAL A 206 -22.95 -14.28 -3.45
CA VAL A 206 -23.37 -14.82 -4.76
C VAL A 206 -23.78 -13.71 -5.73
N ARG A 207 -24.51 -12.69 -5.25
CA ARG A 207 -24.92 -11.53 -6.07
C ARG A 207 -23.73 -10.76 -6.63
N GLU A 208 -22.64 -10.62 -5.87
CA GLU A 208 -21.45 -9.84 -6.24
C GLU A 208 -20.38 -10.67 -6.97
N MET A 209 -20.50 -12.01 -6.93
CA MET A 209 -19.48 -12.96 -7.37
C MET A 209 -19.04 -12.75 -8.83
N LEU A 210 -19.97 -12.44 -9.74
CA LEU A 210 -19.64 -12.21 -11.15
C LEU A 210 -18.70 -11.00 -11.32
N SER A 211 -18.99 -9.90 -10.62
CA SER A 211 -18.15 -8.69 -10.68
C SER A 211 -16.77 -8.93 -10.08
N VAL A 212 -16.68 -9.69 -9.00
CA VAL A 212 -15.39 -10.10 -8.40
C VAL A 212 -14.59 -10.93 -9.39
N PHE A 213 -15.20 -11.94 -10.02
CA PHE A 213 -14.55 -12.81 -10.99
C PHE A 213 -14.02 -12.05 -12.21
N GLN A 214 -14.79 -11.10 -12.73
CA GLN A 214 -14.39 -10.24 -13.84
C GLN A 214 -13.17 -9.38 -13.48
N LYS A 215 -13.18 -8.72 -12.31
CA LYS A 215 -12.06 -7.91 -11.84
C LYS A 215 -10.79 -8.74 -11.62
N ALA A 216 -10.90 -9.92 -11.00
CA ALA A 216 -9.78 -10.83 -10.79
C ALA A 216 -9.16 -11.28 -12.13
N SER A 217 -10.00 -11.65 -13.09
CA SER A 217 -9.58 -12.08 -14.44
C SER A 217 -8.87 -10.95 -15.20
N GLN A 218 -9.38 -9.71 -15.09
CA GLN A 218 -8.73 -8.54 -15.67
C GLN A 218 -7.33 -8.33 -15.06
N LEU A 219 -7.22 -8.33 -13.73
CA LEU A 219 -5.95 -8.08 -13.03
C LEU A 219 -4.85 -9.07 -13.46
N HIS A 220 -5.19 -10.35 -13.61
CA HIS A 220 -4.26 -11.37 -14.13
C HIS A 220 -3.75 -11.01 -15.55
N SER A 221 -4.64 -10.55 -16.43
CA SER A 221 -4.27 -10.13 -17.78
C SER A 221 -3.35 -8.89 -17.79
N TRP A 222 -3.56 -7.94 -16.88
CA TRP A 222 -2.72 -6.74 -16.73
C TRP A 222 -1.31 -7.11 -16.26
N ARG A 223 -1.16 -8.00 -15.28
CA ARG A 223 0.15 -8.51 -14.84
C ARG A 223 0.91 -9.17 -16.00
N ARG A 224 0.25 -10.02 -16.80
CA ARG A 224 0.85 -10.62 -17.99
C ARG A 224 1.31 -9.57 -19.01
N LYS A 225 0.48 -8.56 -19.29
CA LYS A 225 0.83 -7.47 -20.22
C LYS A 225 1.99 -6.61 -19.72
N LYS A 226 2.04 -6.29 -18.42
CA LYS A 226 3.14 -5.53 -17.79
C LYS A 226 4.47 -6.29 -17.91
N SER A 227 4.46 -7.59 -17.59
CA SER A 227 5.65 -8.46 -17.74
C SER A 227 6.18 -8.50 -19.19
N LEU A 228 5.28 -8.59 -20.18
CA LEU A 228 5.67 -8.58 -21.59
C LEU A 228 6.27 -7.24 -22.04
N ARG A 229 5.79 -6.11 -21.51
CA ARG A 229 6.37 -4.78 -21.78
C ARG A 229 7.80 -4.71 -21.26
N HIS A 230 8.05 -5.08 -20.00
CA HIS A 230 9.40 -5.09 -19.44
C HIS A 230 10.38 -5.98 -20.22
N ARG A 231 9.93 -7.13 -20.73
CA ARG A 231 10.77 -7.98 -21.61
C ARG A 231 11.12 -7.31 -22.94
N ARG A 232 10.20 -6.54 -23.52
CA ARG A 232 10.46 -5.80 -24.77
C ARG A 232 11.40 -4.63 -24.54
N ASP A 233 11.22 -3.92 -23.43
CA ASP A 233 12.04 -2.78 -23.06
C ASP A 233 13.47 -3.23 -22.76
N ALA A 234 13.65 -4.33 -22.00
CA ALA A 234 14.96 -4.93 -21.75
C ALA A 234 15.65 -5.41 -23.05
N ARG A 235 14.90 -5.98 -24.01
CA ARG A 235 15.45 -6.37 -25.32
C ARG A 235 15.87 -5.16 -26.15
N ARG A 236 15.13 -4.05 -26.10
CA ARG A 236 15.51 -2.81 -26.81
C ARG A 236 16.83 -2.27 -26.26
N VAL A 237 16.97 -2.21 -24.94
CA VAL A 237 18.22 -1.78 -24.28
C VAL A 237 19.39 -2.71 -24.64
N GLN A 238 19.18 -4.03 -24.68
CA GLN A 238 20.22 -4.98 -25.07
C GLN A 238 20.62 -4.84 -26.56
N LEU A 239 19.67 -4.60 -27.45
CA LEU A 239 19.95 -4.40 -28.88
C LEU A 239 20.70 -3.09 -29.12
N GLU A 240 20.34 -2.02 -28.42
CA GLU A 240 21.04 -0.73 -28.44
C GLU A 240 22.46 -0.83 -27.88
N GLN A 241 22.70 -1.69 -26.88
CA GLN A 241 24.04 -1.98 -26.35
C GLN A 241 24.88 -2.92 -27.22
N SER A 242 24.25 -3.75 -28.06
CA SER A 242 24.97 -4.74 -28.87
C SER A 242 25.65 -4.20 -30.12
N GLY A 243 25.38 -2.95 -30.51
CA GLY A 243 25.97 -2.27 -31.67
C GLY A 243 25.71 -2.97 -33.02
N PRO A 244 25.75 -2.24 -34.16
CA PRO A 244 25.66 -2.89 -35.46
C PRO A 244 26.87 -3.81 -35.66
N LYS A 245 26.64 -5.12 -35.76
CA LYS A 245 27.67 -6.07 -36.21
C LYS A 245 27.99 -5.75 -37.66
N THR A 246 29.07 -5.01 -37.89
CA THR A 246 29.60 -4.77 -39.24
C THR A 246 30.04 -6.11 -39.80
N ALA A 247 29.29 -6.63 -40.76
CA ALA A 247 29.72 -7.74 -41.59
C ALA A 247 30.93 -7.28 -42.39
N GLN A 248 32.11 -7.78 -42.03
CA GLN A 248 33.30 -7.64 -42.87
C GLN A 248 33.13 -8.61 -44.05
N TYR A 249 32.99 -8.03 -45.25
CA TYR A 249 33.15 -8.70 -46.53
C TYR A 249 34.63 -8.71 -46.93
#